data_AF-A0A8T2WUM7-F1
#
_entry.id   AF-A0A8T2WUM7-F1
#
_cell.length_a   1.000
_cell.length_b   1.000
_cell.length_c   1.000
_cell.angle_alpha   90.00
_cell.angle_beta   90.00
_cell.angle_gamma   90.00
#
_symmetry.space_group_name_H-M   'P 1'
#
loop_
_entity.id
_entity.type
_entity.pdbx_description
1 polymer ?
#
loop_
_entity_poly.entity_id
_entity_poly.type
_entity_poly.pdbx_seq_one_letter_code
_entity_poly.pdbx_strand_id
1 'polypeptide(L)'
;MKTDGAKCARGSFLVNHYQNCGFPEWTSNVRYYRPSEYSHLSDAISCGVRGIIAFPVFDSAAPMHCRAVLELVTMEEKQDFDLETEKASQALQAADLRINLQPRLCPECFSRDQRAEFTEIANVTRAVCQAHRLPLALTWIPCDYTWGAVDDISKSHVRLCNSGFLRTCELSIERTACYSDEEMQGSVNACEQLFLNTGQGAAGQACQTCLPSFEPDVKEKHVSEYPLAHHARKYN
;
A
#
# COMPACT_ATOMS: atom_id res chain seq x y z
N MET A 1 28.44 -14.45 -35.88
CA MET A 1 27.81 -13.11 -35.95
C MET A 1 27.16 -12.84 -34.61
N LYS A 2 27.77 -11.98 -33.80
CA LYS A 2 27.14 -11.38 -32.63
C LYS A 2 26.27 -10.23 -33.13
N THR A 3 24.99 -10.26 -32.81
CA THR A 3 24.12 -9.08 -32.92
C THR A 3 23.84 -8.60 -31.51
N ASP A 4 24.62 -7.60 -31.10
CA ASP A 4 24.34 -6.75 -29.95
C ASP A 4 23.02 -6.02 -30.21
N GLY A 5 21.97 -6.43 -29.51
CA GLY A 5 20.69 -5.74 -29.45
C GLY A 5 20.67 -4.79 -28.27
N ALA A 6 20.66 -3.49 -28.58
CA ALA A 6 20.60 -2.33 -27.71
C ALA A 6 20.02 -2.57 -26.29
N LYS A 7 20.87 -2.38 -25.28
CA LYS A 7 20.45 -2.12 -23.89
C LYS A 7 19.68 -0.80 -23.87
N CYS A 8 18.36 -0.87 -23.77
CA CYS A 8 17.55 0.29 -23.43
C CYS A 8 17.93 0.73 -22.00
N ALA A 9 18.22 2.02 -21.84
CA ALA A 9 18.74 2.61 -20.62
C ALA A 9 17.81 2.32 -19.43
N ARG A 10 18.38 1.69 -18.39
CA ARG A 10 17.69 1.31 -17.15
C ARG A 10 17.59 2.54 -16.24
N GLY A 11 16.62 3.40 -16.50
CA GLY A 11 16.20 4.46 -15.59
C GLY A 11 14.84 4.07 -15.04
N SER A 12 14.76 3.70 -13.77
CA SER A 12 13.49 3.31 -13.18
C SER A 12 13.45 3.60 -11.70
N PHE A 13 12.39 4.30 -11.33
CA PHE A 13 11.85 4.40 -9.99
C PHE A 13 11.58 3.03 -9.34
N LEU A 14 11.30 1.98 -10.14
CA LEU A 14 10.59 0.78 -9.64
C LEU A 14 10.96 -0.58 -10.29
N VAL A 15 12.07 -0.76 -11.00
CA VAL A 15 12.34 -2.06 -11.70
C VAL A 15 12.56 -3.27 -10.77
N ASN A 16 12.83 -3.07 -9.46
CA ASN A 16 13.01 -4.20 -8.54
C ASN A 16 11.77 -4.56 -7.70
N HIS A 17 10.64 -3.86 -7.83
CA HIS A 17 9.45 -4.05 -6.98
C HIS A 17 8.18 -4.58 -7.67
N TYR A 18 8.20 -4.80 -8.99
CA TYR A 18 7.06 -5.38 -9.73
C TYR A 18 6.75 -6.86 -9.44
N GLN A 19 7.23 -7.41 -8.32
CA GLN A 19 6.72 -8.68 -7.79
C GLN A 19 5.53 -8.51 -6.84
N ASN A 20 5.16 -7.27 -6.47
CA ASN A 20 3.98 -7.00 -5.64
C ASN A 20 2.84 -6.36 -6.46
N CYS A 21 1.87 -7.20 -6.79
CA CYS A 21 0.40 -6.97 -6.83
C CYS A 21 -0.21 -5.87 -7.73
N GLY A 22 0.58 -5.09 -8.47
CA GLY A 22 0.03 -4.23 -9.53
C GLY A 22 -0.85 -3.07 -9.03
N PHE A 23 -0.70 -2.66 -7.77
CA PHE A 23 -1.38 -1.52 -7.18
C PHE A 23 -0.55 -0.23 -7.31
N PRO A 24 -1.15 0.96 -7.15
CA PRO A 24 -0.43 2.21 -7.22
C PRO A 24 0.47 2.39 -6.00
N GLU A 25 1.67 2.93 -6.20
CA GLU A 25 2.56 3.36 -5.12
C GLU A 25 2.67 4.88 -5.13
N TRP A 26 2.65 5.51 -3.97
CA TRP A 26 2.75 6.97 -3.87
C TRP A 26 3.56 7.46 -2.68
N THR A 27 4.03 8.69 -2.80
CA THR A 27 4.58 9.47 -1.69
C THR A 27 4.01 10.88 -1.71
N SER A 28 3.71 11.41 -0.52
CA SER A 28 3.35 12.82 -0.35
C SER A 28 4.49 13.76 -0.74
N ASN A 29 5.73 13.33 -0.51
CA ASN A 29 6.93 14.11 -0.72
C ASN A 29 8.16 13.21 -0.89
N VAL A 30 8.86 13.31 -2.01
CA VAL A 30 10.07 12.53 -2.30
C VAL A 30 11.17 12.71 -1.26
N ARG A 31 11.18 13.84 -0.52
CA ARG A 31 12.16 14.09 0.54
C ARG A 31 12.09 13.12 1.72
N TYR A 32 11.00 12.35 1.85
CA TYR A 32 10.89 11.29 2.86
C TYR A 32 11.58 9.99 2.44
N TYR A 33 12.04 9.86 1.20
CA TYR A 33 12.92 8.78 0.78
C TYR A 33 14.39 9.07 1.09
N ARG A 34 15.15 8.01 1.30
CA ARG A 34 16.62 8.04 1.34
C ARG A 34 17.19 7.88 -0.07
N PRO A 35 18.43 8.35 -0.31
CA PRO A 35 19.09 8.17 -1.60
C PRO A 35 19.21 6.70 -2.05
N SER A 36 19.26 5.75 -1.11
CA SER A 36 19.27 4.31 -1.41
C SER A 36 17.91 3.77 -1.86
N GLU A 37 16.83 4.45 -1.48
CA GLU A 37 15.44 4.03 -1.71
C GLU A 37 14.89 4.62 -3.00
N TYR A 38 15.35 5.82 -3.38
CA TYR A 38 14.92 6.50 -4.59
C TYR A 38 16.13 7.01 -5.41
N SER A 39 16.40 6.32 -6.52
CA SER A 39 17.58 6.55 -7.38
C SER A 39 17.63 7.95 -8.01
N HIS A 40 16.48 8.56 -8.29
CA HIS A 40 16.37 9.89 -8.90
C HIS A 40 16.08 11.00 -7.87
N LEU A 41 16.28 10.73 -6.58
CA LEU A 41 15.94 11.67 -5.50
C LEU A 41 16.60 13.04 -5.68
N SER A 42 17.88 13.08 -6.04
CA SER A 42 18.60 14.35 -6.23
C SER A 42 17.98 15.17 -7.37
N ASP A 43 17.70 14.52 -8.51
CA ASP A 43 17.12 15.17 -9.68
C ASP A 43 15.70 15.67 -9.37
N ALA A 44 14.86 14.82 -8.75
CA ALA A 44 13.50 15.18 -8.35
C ALA A 44 13.48 16.39 -7.41
N ILE A 45 14.35 16.42 -6.40
CA ILE A 45 14.48 17.56 -5.48
C ILE A 45 14.93 18.82 -6.24
N SER A 46 15.90 18.69 -7.15
CA SER A 46 16.41 19.83 -7.94
C SER A 46 15.34 20.43 -8.86
N CYS A 47 14.46 19.58 -9.39
CA CYS A 47 13.32 19.98 -10.21
C CYS A 47 12.12 20.47 -9.39
N GLY A 48 12.20 20.46 -8.05
CA GLY A 48 11.14 20.92 -7.16
C GLY A 48 10.01 19.90 -6.94
N VAL A 49 10.18 18.66 -7.38
CA VAL A 49 9.17 17.60 -7.22
C VAL A 49 8.95 17.31 -5.74
N ARG A 50 7.68 17.17 -5.37
CA ARG A 50 7.22 16.83 -4.03
C ARG A 50 6.47 15.52 -4.10
N GLY A 51 5.19 15.52 -4.45
CA GLY A 51 4.40 14.29 -4.51
C GLY A 51 4.61 13.50 -5.79
N ILE A 52 4.56 12.18 -5.69
CA ILE A 52 4.60 11.25 -6.82
C ILE A 52 3.61 10.11 -6.58
N ILE A 53 2.88 9.70 -7.62
CA ILE A 53 2.12 8.45 -7.66
C ILE A 53 2.42 7.70 -8.97
N ALA A 54 2.64 6.40 -8.88
CA ALA A 54 2.88 5.53 -10.03
C ALA A 54 1.75 4.50 -10.15
N PHE A 55 1.08 4.48 -11.30
CA PHE A 55 -0.02 3.56 -11.62
C PHE A 55 0.44 2.46 -12.56
N PRO A 56 0.43 1.18 -12.15
CA PRO A 56 0.53 0.06 -13.08
C PRO A 56 -0.75 0.02 -13.94
N VAL A 57 -0.58 0.06 -15.26
CA VAL A 57 -1.66 0.11 -16.24
C VAL A 57 -1.84 -1.26 -16.88
N PHE A 58 -3.07 -1.76 -16.88
CA PHE A 58 -3.45 -3.06 -17.40
C PHE A 58 -4.45 -2.92 -18.54
N ASP A 59 -4.48 -3.96 -19.37
CA ASP A 59 -5.53 -4.17 -20.35
C ASP A 59 -6.80 -4.66 -19.64
N SER A 60 -7.95 -4.05 -19.94
CA SER A 60 -9.22 -4.44 -19.30
C SER A 60 -9.61 -5.89 -19.61
N ALA A 61 -9.24 -6.40 -20.78
CA ALA A 61 -9.51 -7.79 -21.19
C ALA A 61 -8.48 -8.79 -20.65
N ALA A 62 -7.26 -8.34 -20.34
CA ALA A 62 -6.15 -9.19 -19.90
C ALA A 62 -5.45 -8.62 -18.66
N PRO A 63 -6.11 -8.67 -17.49
CA PRO A 63 -5.71 -7.82 -16.38
C PRO A 63 -4.58 -8.38 -15.51
N MET A 64 -3.93 -9.45 -15.96
CA MET A 64 -2.82 -10.09 -15.26
C MET A 64 -1.45 -9.60 -15.72
N HIS A 65 -1.39 -8.82 -16.81
CA HIS A 65 -0.12 -8.36 -17.38
C HIS A 65 -0.08 -6.82 -17.41
N CYS A 66 0.85 -6.25 -16.64
CA CYS A 66 1.12 -4.82 -16.66
C CYS A 66 1.64 -4.43 -18.06
N ARG A 67 0.97 -3.48 -18.70
CA ARG A 67 1.28 -3.00 -20.05
C ARG A 67 2.21 -1.79 -20.02
N ALA A 68 2.01 -0.92 -19.04
CA ALA A 68 2.73 0.33 -18.88
C ALA A 68 2.63 0.81 -17.42
N VAL A 69 3.39 1.84 -17.09
CA VAL A 69 3.33 2.51 -15.78
C VAL A 69 3.13 3.99 -16.06
N LEU A 70 2.09 4.59 -15.47
CA LEU A 70 1.82 6.02 -15.54
C LEU A 70 2.31 6.67 -14.24
N GLU A 71 3.33 7.52 -14.35
CA GLU A 71 3.86 8.29 -13.22
C GLU A 71 3.30 9.72 -13.26
N LEU A 72 2.64 10.16 -12.19
CA LEU A 72 2.20 11.54 -12.00
C LEU A 72 3.06 12.19 -10.93
N VAL A 73 3.58 13.37 -11.23
CA VAL A 73 4.42 14.16 -10.33
C VAL A 73 3.78 15.52 -10.05
N THR A 74 4.00 16.05 -8.85
CA THR A 74 3.54 17.38 -8.45
C THR A 74 4.64 18.13 -7.70
N MET A 75 4.66 19.45 -7.84
CA MET A 75 5.57 20.34 -7.12
C MET A 75 5.06 20.71 -5.71
N GLU A 76 3.84 20.29 -5.37
CA GLU A 76 3.22 20.49 -4.07
C GLU A 76 3.18 19.20 -3.28
N GLU A 77 3.40 19.28 -1.96
CA GLU A 77 3.23 18.14 -1.08
C GLU A 77 1.74 17.85 -0.92
N LYS A 78 1.34 16.61 -1.19
CA LYS A 78 -0.05 16.18 -1.11
C LYS A 78 -0.34 15.36 0.14
N GLN A 79 -1.56 15.50 0.65
CA GLN A 79 -2.03 14.64 1.74
C GLN A 79 -2.30 13.21 1.24
N ASP A 80 -2.85 13.08 0.04
CA ASP A 80 -3.20 11.84 -0.66
C ASP A 80 -3.26 12.10 -2.18
N PHE A 81 -3.54 11.05 -2.96
CA PHE A 81 -3.73 11.11 -4.41
C PHE A 81 -5.11 10.57 -4.80
N ASP A 82 -6.12 10.67 -3.94
CA ASP A 82 -7.43 10.03 -4.17
C ASP A 82 -8.12 10.63 -5.41
N LEU A 83 -8.04 11.96 -5.57
CA LEU A 83 -8.62 12.66 -6.72
C LEU A 83 -7.89 12.31 -8.02
N GLU A 84 -6.56 12.27 -8.00
CA GLU A 84 -5.74 11.90 -9.15
C GLU A 84 -5.98 10.44 -9.55
N THR A 85 -6.14 9.56 -8.56
CA THR A 85 -6.46 8.14 -8.74
C THR A 85 -7.81 7.96 -9.42
N GLU A 86 -8.85 8.67 -8.96
CA GLU A 86 -10.18 8.62 -9.57
C GLU A 86 -10.15 9.11 -11.02
N LYS A 87 -9.49 10.24 -11.28
CA LYS A 87 -9.35 10.79 -12.63
C LYS A 87 -8.56 9.87 -13.56
N ALA A 88 -7.46 9.30 -13.08
CA ALA A 88 -6.65 8.35 -13.83
C ALA A 88 -7.45 7.08 -14.16
N SER A 89 -8.19 6.54 -13.20
CA SER A 89 -9.08 5.39 -13.38
C SER A 89 -10.11 5.65 -14.48
N GLN A 90 -10.84 6.77 -14.41
CA GLN A 90 -11.85 7.14 -15.41
C GLN A 90 -11.25 7.34 -16.80
N ALA A 91 -10.11 8.04 -16.90
CA ALA A 91 -9.45 8.31 -18.17
C ALA A 91 -8.92 7.03 -18.84
N LEU A 92 -8.36 6.10 -18.06
CA LEU A 92 -7.84 4.83 -18.58
C LEU A 92 -8.98 3.90 -19.01
N GLN A 93 -10.08 3.86 -18.27
CA GLN A 93 -11.27 3.08 -18.64
C GLN A 93 -11.85 3.51 -20.00
N ALA A 94 -11.84 4.82 -20.30
CA ALA A 94 -12.26 5.33 -21.60
C ALA A 94 -11.38 4.88 -22.78
N ALA A 95 -10.21 4.29 -22.51
CA ALA A 95 -9.27 3.76 -23.47
C ALA A 95 -9.12 2.22 -23.39
N ASP A 96 -10.09 1.51 -22.80
CA ASP A 96 -10.05 0.06 -22.55
C ASP A 96 -8.87 -0.40 -21.66
N LEU A 97 -8.31 0.52 -20.88
CA LEU A 97 -7.24 0.26 -19.90
C LEU A 97 -7.79 0.39 -18.47
N ARG A 98 -7.03 -0.12 -17.50
CA ARG A 98 -7.38 0.03 -16.08
C ARG A 98 -6.18 0.11 -15.17
N ILE A 99 -6.42 0.63 -13.98
CA ILE A 99 -5.53 0.50 -12.82
C ILE A 99 -6.19 -0.44 -11.82
N ASN A 100 -5.37 -1.19 -11.10
CA ASN A 100 -5.87 -2.01 -10.01
C ASN A 100 -5.83 -1.14 -8.76
N LEU A 101 -6.94 -1.01 -8.05
CA LEU A 101 -7.00 -0.29 -6.79
C LEU A 101 -7.12 -1.29 -5.65
N GLN A 102 -6.47 -1.00 -4.54
CA GLN A 102 -6.64 -1.81 -3.33
C GLN A 102 -8.13 -1.79 -2.95
N PRO A 103 -8.78 -2.95 -2.85
CA PRO A 103 -10.15 -3.01 -2.41
C PRO A 103 -10.22 -2.52 -0.97
N ARG A 104 -11.17 -1.62 -0.71
CA ARG A 104 -11.54 -1.30 0.66
C ARG A 104 -12.23 -2.52 1.25
N LEU A 105 -11.79 -2.95 2.43
CA LEU A 105 -12.46 -4.00 3.19
C LEU A 105 -13.84 -3.48 3.62
N CYS A 106 -14.89 -3.90 2.93
CA CYS A 106 -16.24 -3.49 3.26
C CYS A 106 -16.75 -4.30 4.47
N PRO A 107 -17.61 -3.72 5.33
CA PRO A 107 -18.18 -4.44 6.48
C PRO A 107 -18.91 -5.74 6.09
N GLU A 108 -19.42 -5.82 4.86
CA GLU A 108 -20.11 -6.98 4.29
C GLU A 108 -19.17 -8.15 3.98
N CYS A 109 -17.85 -7.92 3.93
CA CYS A 109 -16.84 -8.97 3.80
C CYS A 109 -16.72 -9.83 5.07
N PHE A 110 -17.24 -9.35 6.20
CA PHE A 110 -17.08 -9.98 7.50
C PHE A 110 -18.37 -10.60 8.03
N SER A 111 -18.25 -11.74 8.70
CA SER A 111 -19.36 -12.34 9.44
C SER A 111 -19.81 -11.42 10.59
N ARG A 112 -21.00 -11.67 11.13
CA ARG A 112 -21.47 -10.93 12.32
C ARG A 112 -20.52 -11.09 13.50
N ASP A 113 -19.96 -12.28 13.67
CA ASP A 113 -19.07 -12.59 14.79
C ASP A 113 -17.72 -11.88 14.61
N GLN A 114 -17.16 -11.87 13.40
CA GLN A 114 -15.95 -11.12 13.08
C GLN A 114 -16.11 -9.60 13.29
N ARG A 115 -17.27 -9.04 12.92
CA ARG A 115 -17.55 -7.62 13.19
C ARG A 115 -17.64 -7.31 14.69
N ALA A 116 -18.15 -8.24 15.49
CA ALA A 116 -18.14 -8.11 16.94
C ALA A 116 -16.71 -8.15 17.48
N GLU A 117 -15.87 -9.06 16.99
CA GLU A 117 -14.44 -9.13 17.33
C GLU A 117 -13.71 -7.84 16.97
N PHE A 118 -13.90 -7.28 15.76
CA PHE A 118 -13.29 -6.00 15.37
C PHE A 118 -13.77 -4.84 16.24
N THR A 119 -15.04 -4.85 16.65
CA THR A 119 -15.56 -3.86 17.60
C THR A 119 -14.87 -3.96 18.97
N GLU A 120 -14.62 -5.17 19.44
CA GLU A 120 -13.87 -5.40 20.68
C GLU A 120 -12.43 -4.92 20.55
N ILE A 121 -11.75 -5.28 19.45
CA ILE A 121 -10.40 -4.79 19.13
C ILE A 121 -10.37 -3.26 19.10
N ALA A 122 -11.31 -2.62 18.41
CA ALA A 122 -11.42 -1.16 18.35
C ALA A 122 -11.50 -0.52 19.75
N ASN A 123 -12.27 -1.14 20.65
CA ASN A 123 -12.42 -0.66 22.03
C ASN A 123 -11.12 -0.79 22.83
N VAL A 124 -10.43 -1.93 22.72
CA VAL A 124 -9.14 -2.16 23.36
C VAL A 124 -8.10 -1.18 22.82
N THR A 125 -7.97 -1.07 21.49
CA THR A 125 -7.04 -0.18 20.81
C THR A 125 -7.25 1.27 21.26
N ARG A 126 -8.50 1.73 21.28
CA ARG A 126 -8.85 3.08 21.75
C ARG A 126 -8.49 3.30 23.21
N ALA A 127 -8.84 2.36 24.09
CA ALA A 127 -8.55 2.46 25.53
C ALA A 127 -7.05 2.54 25.80
N VAL A 128 -6.25 1.68 25.16
CA VAL A 128 -4.78 1.67 25.29
C VAL A 128 -4.19 2.98 24.77
N CYS A 129 -4.61 3.46 23.61
CA CYS A 129 -4.09 4.69 23.04
C CYS A 129 -4.41 5.91 23.91
N GLN A 130 -5.64 5.98 24.44
CA GLN A 130 -6.03 7.06 25.35
C GLN A 130 -5.28 7.01 26.68
N ALA A 131 -5.11 5.81 27.26
CA ALA A 131 -4.41 5.63 28.53
C ALA A 131 -2.92 5.99 28.43
N HIS A 132 -2.28 5.65 27.32
CA HIS A 132 -0.85 5.83 27.11
C HIS A 132 -0.50 7.02 26.21
N ARG A 133 -1.48 7.82 25.79
CA ARG A 133 -1.33 8.96 24.86
C ARG A 133 -0.59 8.55 23.58
N LEU A 134 -0.93 7.40 23.04
CA LEU A 134 -0.37 6.93 21.77
C LEU A 134 -1.16 7.58 20.61
N PRO A 135 -0.48 8.12 19.59
CA PRO A 135 -1.13 8.87 18.51
C PRO A 135 -1.80 7.96 17.46
N LEU A 136 -1.38 6.69 17.37
CA LEU A 136 -1.78 5.76 16.32
C LEU A 136 -1.73 4.31 16.83
N ALA A 137 -2.72 3.52 16.44
CA ALA A 137 -2.65 2.07 16.49
C ALA A 137 -3.43 1.47 15.32
N LEU A 138 -2.78 0.55 14.61
CA LEU A 138 -3.29 -0.05 13.37
C LEU A 138 -3.61 -1.53 13.59
N THR A 139 -4.75 -1.98 13.08
CA THR A 139 -5.15 -3.38 13.09
C THR A 139 -4.96 -3.97 11.70
N TRP A 140 -3.93 -4.79 11.54
CA TRP A 140 -3.62 -5.50 10.30
C TRP A 140 -4.30 -6.86 10.29
N ILE A 141 -5.07 -7.15 9.24
CA ILE A 141 -5.77 -8.42 9.07
C ILE A 141 -5.22 -9.19 7.86
N PRO A 142 -5.04 -10.51 7.97
CA PRO A 142 -4.71 -11.35 6.82
C PRO A 142 -5.85 -11.39 5.81
N CYS A 143 -5.51 -11.12 4.56
CA CYS A 143 -6.43 -11.16 3.43
C CYS A 143 -5.83 -11.94 2.26
N ASP A 144 -6.66 -12.77 1.63
CA ASP A 144 -6.38 -13.38 0.34
C ASP A 144 -7.04 -12.54 -0.74
N TYR A 145 -6.22 -11.92 -1.58
CA TYR A 145 -6.70 -11.23 -2.76
C TYR A 145 -6.70 -12.15 -3.98
N THR A 146 -7.89 -12.46 -4.49
CA THR A 146 -8.04 -13.20 -5.74
C THR A 146 -8.58 -12.28 -6.82
N TRP A 147 -7.86 -12.20 -7.94
CA TRP A 147 -8.34 -11.52 -9.13
C TRP A 147 -9.52 -12.31 -9.68
N GLY A 148 -10.74 -11.84 -9.43
CA GLY A 148 -11.95 -12.50 -9.91
C GLY A 148 -11.86 -12.69 -11.42
N ALA A 149 -12.07 -13.92 -11.89
CA ALA A 149 -12.30 -14.18 -13.30
C ALA A 149 -13.51 -13.36 -13.76
N VAL A 150 -13.31 -12.67 -14.88
CA VAL A 150 -14.27 -11.94 -15.72
C VAL A 150 -15.71 -12.44 -15.56
N ASP A 151 -16.47 -11.89 -14.60
CA ASP A 151 -17.93 -11.69 -14.70
C ASP A 151 -18.56 -10.87 -13.55
N ASP A 152 -17.84 -10.50 -12.48
CA ASP A 152 -18.38 -9.64 -11.42
C ASP A 152 -17.42 -8.47 -11.14
N ILE A 153 -17.45 -7.45 -12.02
CA ILE A 153 -16.69 -6.20 -11.88
C ILE A 153 -17.11 -5.39 -10.61
N SER A 154 -18.13 -5.85 -9.88
CA SER A 154 -18.64 -5.22 -8.66
C SER A 154 -18.29 -5.96 -7.37
N LYS A 155 -17.57 -7.10 -7.40
CA LYS A 155 -17.20 -7.84 -6.17
C LYS A 155 -15.81 -8.46 -6.24
N SER A 156 -14.78 -7.63 -6.09
CA SER A 156 -13.49 -8.14 -5.62
C SER A 156 -13.69 -8.73 -4.21
N HIS A 157 -13.75 -10.05 -4.10
CA HIS A 157 -13.94 -10.72 -2.82
C HIS A 157 -12.61 -10.78 -2.07
N VAL A 158 -12.36 -9.79 -1.20
CA VAL A 158 -11.35 -9.95 -0.16
C VAL A 158 -11.88 -10.99 0.83
N ARG A 159 -11.18 -12.12 0.98
CA ARG A 159 -11.50 -13.14 1.97
C ARG A 159 -10.42 -13.14 3.03
N LEU A 160 -10.78 -13.38 4.29
CA LEU A 160 -9.75 -13.68 5.28
C LEU A 160 -9.07 -15.00 4.90
N CYS A 161 -7.75 -15.03 5.08
CA CYS A 161 -6.95 -16.23 4.88
C CYS A 161 -7.42 -17.31 5.86
N ASN A 162 -8.16 -18.32 5.38
CA ASN A 162 -8.61 -19.45 6.19
C ASN A 162 -7.58 -20.60 6.23
N SER A 163 -6.44 -20.46 5.56
CA SER A 163 -5.47 -21.55 5.44
C SER A 163 -4.52 -21.63 6.64
N GLY A 164 -4.24 -22.85 7.12
CA GLY A 164 -3.25 -23.12 8.17
C GLY A 164 -1.79 -22.81 7.77
N PHE A 165 -1.57 -22.21 6.60
CA PHE A 165 -0.28 -21.73 6.13
C PHE A 165 -0.30 -20.18 6.10
N LEU A 166 -0.25 -19.57 7.28
CA LEU A 166 -0.09 -18.11 7.49
C LEU A 166 1.24 -17.54 6.95
N ARG A 167 2.01 -18.30 6.15
CA ARG A 167 3.38 -17.96 5.77
C ARG A 167 3.48 -17.04 4.55
N THR A 168 2.43 -16.92 3.74
CA THR A 168 2.40 -16.13 2.51
C THR A 168 1.05 -15.43 2.30
N CYS A 169 0.57 -14.70 3.31
CA CYS A 169 -0.62 -13.85 3.19
C CYS A 169 -0.25 -12.38 2.99
N GLU A 170 -1.17 -11.63 2.39
CA GLU A 170 -1.13 -10.17 2.38
C GLU A 170 -1.89 -9.65 3.61
N LEU A 171 -1.46 -8.51 4.13
CA LEU A 171 -2.08 -7.83 5.25
C LEU A 171 -2.64 -6.49 4.79
N SER A 172 -3.89 -6.24 5.14
CA SER A 172 -4.55 -4.93 4.99
C SER A 172 -4.93 -4.40 6.36
N ILE A 173 -5.02 -3.08 6.51
CA ILE A 173 -5.62 -2.53 7.73
C ILE A 173 -7.15 -2.64 7.69
N GLU A 174 -7.74 -2.96 8.83
CA GLU A 174 -9.18 -2.82 9.05
C GLU A 174 -9.41 -1.49 9.79
N ARG A 175 -9.92 -0.48 9.06
CA ARG A 175 -10.00 0.91 9.56
C ARG A 175 -10.87 1.02 10.81
N THR A 176 -11.94 0.24 10.96
CA THR A 176 -12.87 0.40 12.09
C THR A 176 -12.28 -0.07 13.43
N ALA A 177 -11.27 -0.94 13.38
CA ALA A 177 -10.49 -1.43 14.51
C ALA A 177 -9.21 -0.60 14.79
N CYS A 178 -8.85 0.33 13.90
CA CYS A 178 -7.74 1.24 14.10
C CYS A 178 -8.11 2.42 15.03
N TYR A 179 -7.09 3.02 15.65
CA TYR A 179 -7.17 4.29 16.35
C TYR A 179 -6.16 5.26 15.76
N SER A 180 -6.56 6.52 15.58
CA SER A 180 -5.66 7.61 15.19
C SER A 180 -6.19 8.92 15.76
N ASP A 181 -5.30 9.80 16.15
CA ASP A 181 -5.63 11.20 16.39
C ASP A 181 -5.82 11.97 15.07
N GLU A 182 -6.10 13.27 15.16
CA GLU A 182 -6.34 14.13 13.99
C GLU A 182 -5.10 14.25 13.10
N GLU A 183 -3.90 14.28 13.69
CA GLU A 183 -2.63 14.43 12.97
C GLU A 183 -2.27 13.15 12.20
N MET A 184 -2.59 11.98 12.77
CA MET A 184 -2.28 10.67 12.20
C MET A 184 -3.29 10.15 11.17
N GLN A 185 -4.35 10.91 10.84
CA GLN A 185 -5.34 10.49 9.84
C GLN A 185 -4.70 10.19 8.47
N GLY A 186 -3.70 10.97 8.07
CA GLY A 186 -3.00 10.73 6.80
C GLY A 186 -2.13 9.45 6.84
N SER A 187 -1.61 9.06 8.01
CA SER A 187 -0.90 7.78 8.19
C SER A 187 -1.85 6.61 7.95
N VAL A 188 -3.06 6.66 8.52
CA VAL A 188 -4.09 5.63 8.31
C VAL A 188 -4.47 5.58 6.83
N ASN A 189 -4.68 6.72 6.18
CA ASN A 189 -5.04 6.75 4.76
C ASN A 189 -3.95 6.10 3.88
N ALA A 190 -2.67 6.37 4.16
CA ALA A 190 -1.57 5.71 3.46
C ALA A 190 -1.56 4.18 3.69
N CYS A 191 -1.85 3.73 4.92
CA CYS A 191 -1.92 2.30 5.23
C CYS A 191 -3.10 1.58 4.56
N GLU A 192 -4.22 2.27 4.28
CA GLU A 192 -5.36 1.67 3.57
C GLU A 192 -5.10 1.40 2.09
N GLN A 193 -4.12 2.11 1.52
CA GLN A 193 -3.78 2.04 0.11
C GLN A 193 -2.59 1.11 -0.17
N LEU A 194 -2.11 0.39 0.86
CA LEU A 194 -1.00 -0.54 0.73
C LEU A 194 -1.27 -1.88 1.43
N PHE A 195 -0.76 -2.96 0.84
CA PHE A 195 -0.65 -4.28 1.46
C PHE A 195 0.75 -4.49 2.05
N LEU A 196 0.81 -5.10 3.23
CA LEU A 196 2.06 -5.64 3.75
C LEU A 196 2.12 -7.14 3.47
N ASN A 197 3.25 -7.62 2.96
CA ASN A 197 3.52 -9.05 2.88
C ASN A 197 3.96 -9.59 4.24
N THR A 198 3.80 -10.90 4.43
CA THR A 198 4.46 -11.60 5.55
C THR A 198 5.96 -11.29 5.58
N GLY A 199 6.45 -11.03 6.78
CA GLY A 199 7.83 -10.58 7.03
C GLY A 199 8.11 -9.08 6.84
N GLN A 200 7.17 -8.27 6.33
CA GLN A 200 7.38 -6.82 6.21
C GLN A 200 6.95 -6.07 7.47
N GLY A 201 7.88 -5.31 8.07
CA GLY A 201 7.66 -4.60 9.33
C GLY A 201 7.23 -5.49 10.51
N ALA A 202 6.88 -4.87 11.64
CA ALA A 202 6.48 -5.62 12.84
C ALA A 202 5.19 -6.45 12.62
N ALA A 203 4.21 -5.91 11.88
CA ALA A 203 2.95 -6.59 11.59
C ALA A 203 3.15 -7.84 10.71
N GLY A 204 3.89 -7.70 9.60
CA GLY A 204 4.20 -8.82 8.71
C GLY A 204 5.06 -9.88 9.39
N GLN A 205 6.01 -9.48 10.23
CA GLN A 205 6.82 -10.41 11.04
C GLN A 205 5.96 -11.17 12.05
N ALA A 206 5.13 -10.47 12.82
CA ALA A 206 4.24 -11.10 13.81
C ALA A 206 3.25 -12.08 13.16
N CYS A 207 2.73 -11.74 11.98
CA CYS A 207 1.87 -12.64 11.21
C CYS A 207 2.61 -13.90 10.74
N GLN A 208 3.84 -13.77 10.27
CA GLN A 208 4.64 -14.89 9.80
C GLN A 208 5.04 -15.86 10.92
N THR A 209 5.36 -15.35 12.11
CA THR A 209 5.87 -16.15 13.23
C THR A 209 4.79 -16.55 14.24
N CYS A 210 3.61 -15.94 14.18
CA CYS A 210 2.57 -16.02 15.23
C CYS A 210 3.09 -15.63 16.63
N LEU A 211 4.03 -14.68 16.69
CA LEU A 211 4.65 -14.20 17.93
C LEU A 211 4.68 -12.67 17.95
N PRO A 212 4.69 -12.03 19.13
CA PRO A 212 4.89 -10.59 19.21
C PRO A 212 6.19 -10.18 18.52
N SER A 213 6.12 -9.14 17.70
CA SER A 213 7.27 -8.52 17.05
C SER A 213 7.36 -7.06 17.45
N PHE A 214 8.58 -6.58 17.65
CA PHE A 214 8.85 -5.20 18.06
C PHE A 214 9.87 -4.59 17.12
N GLU A 215 9.54 -3.42 16.61
CA GLU A 215 10.45 -2.60 15.82
C GLU A 215 10.59 -1.24 16.50
N PRO A 216 11.79 -0.89 17.03
CA PRO A 216 11.98 0.34 17.79
C PRO A 216 11.70 1.60 16.98
N ASP A 217 12.11 1.63 15.71
CA ASP A 217 11.84 2.74 14.81
C ASP A 217 11.64 2.25 13.36
N VAL A 218 10.39 2.29 12.91
CA VAL A 218 10.02 1.91 11.55
C VAL A 218 10.54 2.88 10.49
N LYS A 219 10.92 4.12 10.86
CA LYS A 219 11.50 5.13 9.95
C LYS A 219 12.90 4.73 9.52
N GLU A 220 13.59 3.93 10.32
CA GLU A 220 14.95 3.47 10.02
C GLU A 220 14.99 2.33 9.01
N LYS A 221 13.84 1.70 8.71
CA LYS A 221 13.75 0.63 7.72
C LYS A 221 13.89 1.13 6.30
N HIS A 222 14.46 0.29 5.45
CA HIS A 222 14.41 0.49 4.01
C HIS A 222 12.98 0.20 3.52
N VAL A 223 12.50 0.93 2.50
CA VAL A 223 11.15 0.72 1.94
C VAL A 223 10.91 -0.69 1.40
N SER A 224 11.96 -1.42 1.04
CA SER A 224 11.85 -2.83 0.65
C SER A 224 11.52 -3.76 1.84
N GLU A 225 11.94 -3.40 3.06
CA GLU A 225 11.67 -4.16 4.29
C GLU A 225 10.37 -3.71 4.96
N TYR A 226 10.06 -2.42 4.87
CA TYR A 226 8.81 -1.84 5.35
C TYR A 226 8.32 -0.76 4.37
N PRO A 227 7.38 -1.08 3.47
CA PRO A 227 6.92 -0.16 2.42
C PRO A 227 6.30 1.15 2.90
N LEU A 228 5.96 1.27 4.18
CA LEU A 228 5.42 2.50 4.78
C LEU A 228 6.51 3.36 5.45
N ALA A 229 7.80 3.00 5.36
CA ALA A 229 8.87 3.71 6.04
C ALA A 229 8.93 5.20 5.65
N HIS A 230 8.75 5.53 4.35
CA HIS A 230 8.70 6.92 3.90
C HIS A 230 7.45 7.66 4.38
N HIS A 231 6.30 6.97 4.47
CA HIS A 231 5.10 7.56 5.09
C HIS A 231 5.32 7.84 6.58
N ALA A 232 5.97 6.94 7.31
CA ALA A 232 6.28 7.14 8.73
C ALA A 232 7.21 8.35 8.96
N ARG A 233 8.16 8.62 8.07
CA ARG A 233 9.07 9.76 8.16
C ARG A 233 8.40 11.12 7.98
N LYS A 234 7.18 11.16 7.43
CA LYS A 234 6.38 12.39 7.34
C LYS A 234 5.95 12.91 8.71
N TYR A 235 5.67 12.00 9.65
CA TYR A 235 5.14 12.30 10.97
C TYR A 235 6.29 12.24 11.97
N ASN A 236 6.86 13.39 12.31
CA ASN A 236 8.04 13.50 13.17
C ASN A 236 7.92 14.65 14.15
#